data_AF-A0A1C6HP75-F1
#
_entry.id   AF-A0A1C6HP75-F1
#
_cell.length_a   1.000
_cell.length_b   1.000
_cell.length_c   1.000
_cell.angle_alpha   90.00
_cell.angle_beta   90.00
_cell.angle_gamma   90.00
#
_symmetry.space_group_name_H-M   'P 1'
#
loop_
_entity.id
_entity.type
_entity.pdbx_description
1 polymer ?
#
loop_
_entity_poly.entity_id
_entity_poly.type
_entity_poly.pdbx_seq_one_letter_code
_entity_poly.pdbx_strand_id
1 'polypeptide(L)'
;MKNTGYKIFIILVFALLLVPFAGMSFWATNETTENTELASWPALTEDGKWNEAYLSEMGEYFEDHFAFRQYFVTANALLRGKVLKSSATDQVVVGTDDWLYYSGTLDDYCGTELLSERELYAVVHNLKLMQDYVESCGSRFILTVAPNKNSLYNKNMPYYYRKGTDSNLKHLTEKMSEAGISYVNLYQLFAGQDEMLYFKRDSHWNNQGAVLAYNALMDQMEKEHETYLNVPYELEKTHIGDIDEMLYPLAAEPEEDYIYDKESGYTYVNDVTDNMDDWIETQNPGKEGTLLMFRDSFGESLLPFMADEVGRGYFSRLVPYNLTQVEEYHPDYVIVERVERKISAFAEEAPIMEGPMTAPVLAPEAETGSTLETEKQGSYLTVKGKIDERYMETGTEIFVSVRDNASMDSRTYQAFYTVTDDGDGNGYQLYLKGGSVPAGDIHISVIVQNEKQNTIVVSKDIIWN
;
A
#
# COMPACT_ATOMS: atom_id res chain seq x y z
N MET A 1 -8.75 37.71 53.23
CA MET A 1 -8.05 38.02 51.95
C MET A 1 -7.32 36.82 51.31
N LYS A 2 -7.56 35.57 51.72
CA LYS A 2 -7.00 34.36 51.05
C LYS A 2 -7.74 33.95 49.77
N ASN A 3 -8.91 34.55 49.51
CA ASN A 3 -9.84 34.06 48.48
C ASN A 3 -9.78 34.82 47.13
N THR A 4 -9.12 35.96 47.07
CA THR A 4 -9.09 36.78 45.85
C THR A 4 -8.11 36.21 44.82
N GLY A 5 -6.98 35.64 45.27
CA GLY A 5 -5.99 35.02 44.39
C GLY A 5 -6.52 33.81 43.63
N TYR A 6 -7.24 32.90 44.29
CA TYR A 6 -7.84 31.75 43.59
C TYR A 6 -8.94 32.18 42.61
N LYS A 7 -9.72 33.23 42.93
CA LYS A 7 -10.77 33.73 42.03
C LYS A 7 -10.16 34.31 40.76
N ILE A 8 -9.08 35.09 40.90
CA ILE A 8 -8.34 35.63 39.76
C ILE A 8 -7.76 34.49 38.92
N PHE A 9 -7.14 33.49 39.55
CA PHE A 9 -6.63 32.31 38.85
C PHE A 9 -7.72 31.56 38.09
N ILE A 10 -8.86 31.26 38.72
CA ILE A 10 -10.00 30.58 38.07
C ILE A 10 -10.52 31.42 36.90
N ILE A 11 -10.70 32.73 37.08
CA ILE A 11 -11.16 33.62 35.99
C ILE A 11 -10.17 33.60 34.82
N LEU A 12 -8.87 33.64 35.09
CA LEU A 12 -7.85 33.58 34.05
C LEU A 12 -7.84 32.24 33.31
N VAL A 13 -7.98 31.12 34.03
CA VAL A 13 -8.08 29.79 33.41
C VAL A 13 -9.35 29.68 32.56
N PHE A 14 -10.50 30.10 33.07
CA PHE A 14 -11.74 30.10 32.28
C PHE A 14 -11.67 31.03 31.08
N ALA A 15 -11.09 32.23 31.24
CA ALA A 15 -10.88 33.14 30.12
C ALA A 15 -9.99 32.48 29.05
N LEU A 16 -8.89 31.84 29.45
CA LEU A 16 -7.99 31.11 28.56
C LEU A 16 -8.70 29.96 27.84
N LEU A 17 -9.53 29.18 28.54
CA LEU A 17 -10.31 28.08 27.96
C LEU A 17 -11.40 28.56 27.00
N LEU A 18 -11.88 29.80 27.14
CA LEU A 18 -12.89 30.40 26.25
C LEU A 18 -12.26 31.05 25.00
N VAL A 19 -10.95 31.32 24.99
CA VAL A 19 -10.27 31.94 23.84
C VAL A 19 -10.41 31.10 22.56
N PRO A 20 -10.19 29.77 22.55
CA PRO A 20 -10.39 28.94 21.35
C PRO A 20 -11.83 29.01 20.84
N PHE A 21 -12.82 29.03 21.74
CA PHE A 21 -14.24 29.08 21.38
C PHE A 21 -14.68 30.44 20.83
N ALA A 22 -14.24 31.53 21.46
CA ALA A 22 -14.50 32.88 20.96
C ALA A 22 -13.76 33.15 19.64
N GLY A 23 -12.59 32.54 19.45
CA GLY A 23 -11.78 32.63 18.25
C GLY A 23 -12.40 31.93 17.04
N MET A 24 -13.23 30.90 17.20
CA MET A 24 -13.84 30.17 16.09
C MET A 24 -14.62 31.08 15.13
N SER A 25 -15.27 32.12 15.64
CA SER A 25 -16.03 33.06 14.80
C SER A 25 -15.15 33.89 13.84
N PHE A 26 -13.84 33.91 14.03
CA PHE A 26 -12.89 34.74 13.25
C PHE A 26 -11.70 33.96 12.70
N TRP A 27 -11.31 32.86 13.34
CA TRP A 27 -10.11 32.06 13.07
C TRP A 27 -10.38 30.56 13.29
N ALA A 28 -11.56 30.08 12.86
CA ALA A 28 -11.80 28.63 12.81
C ALA A 28 -10.73 27.94 11.96
N THR A 29 -10.33 26.74 12.40
CA THR A 29 -9.43 25.89 11.62
C THR A 29 -10.26 25.24 10.51
N ASN A 30 -9.83 25.42 9.26
CA ASN A 30 -10.49 24.86 8.07
C ASN A 30 -9.59 23.90 7.29
N GLU A 31 -8.41 23.58 7.84
CA GLU A 31 -7.42 22.71 7.21
C GLU A 31 -6.92 21.69 8.25
N THR A 32 -6.94 20.41 7.87
CA THR A 32 -6.39 19.28 8.61
C THR A 32 -4.97 19.00 8.12
N THR A 33 -4.11 18.50 9.01
CA THR A 33 -2.76 18.02 8.65
C THR A 33 -2.83 16.61 8.06
N GLU A 34 -3.80 15.82 8.52
CA GLU A 34 -4.17 14.55 7.91
C GLU A 34 -5.14 14.86 6.78
N ASN A 35 -5.03 14.23 5.61
CA ASN A 35 -5.90 14.47 4.44
C ASN A 35 -7.33 13.91 4.66
N THR A 36 -7.94 14.27 5.79
CA THR A 36 -9.22 13.82 6.32
C THR A 36 -10.23 14.95 6.23
N GLU A 37 -11.47 14.60 5.85
CA GLU A 37 -12.56 15.57 5.83
C GLU A 37 -12.90 16.01 7.26
N LEU A 38 -12.95 17.32 7.48
CA LEU A 38 -13.37 17.91 8.74
C LEU A 38 -14.82 17.52 9.06
N ALA A 39 -15.08 17.17 10.33
CA ALA A 39 -16.41 16.85 10.79
C ALA A 39 -17.40 17.97 10.47
N SER A 40 -18.50 17.65 9.81
CA SER A 40 -19.55 18.64 9.51
C SER A 40 -20.44 18.91 10.73
N TRP A 41 -21.14 20.05 10.76
CA TRP A 41 -22.06 20.34 11.85
C TRP A 41 -23.22 19.32 11.86
N PRO A 42 -23.49 18.63 12.98
CA PRO A 42 -24.42 17.51 13.00
C PRO A 42 -25.87 17.94 12.80
N ALA A 43 -26.64 17.06 12.15
CA ALA A 43 -28.08 17.23 12.00
C ALA A 43 -28.80 16.83 13.29
N LEU A 44 -29.77 17.65 13.74
CA LEU A 44 -30.61 17.34 14.90
C LEU A 44 -31.47 16.08 14.71
N THR A 45 -31.75 15.72 13.45
CA THR A 45 -32.55 14.56 13.09
C THR A 45 -31.98 13.87 11.86
N GLU A 46 -31.97 12.54 11.87
CA GLU A 46 -31.61 11.68 10.74
C GLU A 46 -32.79 10.75 10.43
N ASP A 47 -33.16 10.65 9.15
CA ASP A 47 -34.27 9.84 8.66
C ASP A 47 -35.60 10.02 9.45
N GLY A 48 -35.86 11.25 9.88
CA GLY A 48 -37.07 11.62 10.63
C GLY A 48 -37.07 11.17 12.10
N LYS A 49 -35.94 10.69 12.63
CA LYS A 49 -35.72 10.37 14.04
C LYS A 49 -34.71 11.32 14.66
N TRP A 50 -34.70 11.41 15.99
CA TRP A 50 -33.67 12.15 16.72
C TRP A 50 -32.32 11.49 16.49
N ASN A 51 -31.31 12.30 16.19
CA ASN A 51 -29.94 11.83 16.11
C ASN A 51 -29.41 11.54 17.54
N GLU A 52 -29.21 10.27 17.86
CA GLU A 52 -28.68 9.85 19.16
C GLU A 52 -27.18 10.17 19.34
N ALA A 53 -26.46 10.35 18.23
CA ALA A 53 -25.04 10.70 18.18
C ALA A 53 -24.77 12.22 18.13
N TYR A 54 -25.81 13.07 18.07
CA TYR A 54 -25.70 14.53 17.91
C TYR A 54 -24.66 15.19 18.83
N LEU A 55 -24.59 14.80 20.11
CA LEU A 55 -23.63 15.37 21.05
C LEU A 55 -22.19 14.89 20.81
N SER A 56 -22.00 13.65 20.33
CA SER A 56 -20.69 13.11 19.95
C SER A 56 -20.18 13.83 18.71
N GLU A 57 -20.99 13.88 17.65
CA GLU A 57 -20.67 14.55 16.38
C GLU A 57 -20.46 16.06 16.57
N MET A 58 -21.20 16.69 17.48
CA MET A 58 -20.96 18.10 17.85
C MET A 58 -19.60 18.25 18.56
N GLY A 59 -19.22 17.26 19.38
CA GLY A 59 -17.90 17.18 20.00
C GLY A 59 -16.80 17.08 18.95
N GLU A 60 -16.95 16.18 17.98
CA GLU A 60 -16.04 16.00 16.84
C GLU A 60 -15.90 17.29 16.03
N TYR A 61 -17.02 17.95 15.69
CA TYR A 61 -16.99 19.26 15.03
C TYR A 61 -16.15 20.28 15.81
N PHE A 62 -16.35 20.41 17.13
CA PHE A 62 -15.59 21.37 17.91
C PHE A 62 -14.10 20.99 18.06
N GLU A 63 -13.79 19.70 18.13
CA GLU A 63 -12.42 19.18 18.15
C GLU A 63 -11.67 19.50 16.85
N ASP A 64 -12.38 19.51 15.73
CA ASP A 64 -11.84 19.83 14.42
C ASP A 64 -11.70 21.33 14.17
N HIS A 65 -12.65 22.14 14.66
CA HIS A 65 -12.77 23.55 14.25
C HIS A 65 -12.25 24.59 15.25
N PHE A 66 -11.83 24.19 16.46
CA PHE A 66 -11.44 25.20 17.47
C PHE A 66 -10.29 26.09 17.00
N ALA A 67 -10.34 27.38 17.37
CA ALA A 67 -9.34 28.33 16.93
C ALA A 67 -7.97 28.03 17.55
N PHE A 68 -6.92 28.25 16.77
CA PHE A 68 -5.53 27.97 17.13
C PHE A 68 -5.21 26.48 17.38
N ARG A 69 -6.05 25.56 16.88
CA ARG A 69 -5.85 24.11 17.04
C ARG A 69 -4.44 23.65 16.74
N GLN A 70 -3.95 23.97 15.55
CA GLN A 70 -2.61 23.56 15.12
C GLN A 70 -1.51 24.07 16.07
N TYR A 71 -1.65 25.27 16.66
CA TYR A 71 -0.71 25.79 17.66
C TYR A 71 -0.76 25.01 18.98
N PHE A 72 -1.95 24.71 19.49
CA PHE A 72 -2.10 23.95 20.73
C PHE A 72 -1.68 22.49 20.57
N VAL A 73 -2.04 21.86 19.45
CA VAL A 73 -1.59 20.51 19.08
C VAL A 73 -0.07 20.47 19.00
N THR A 74 0.55 21.40 18.26
CA THR A 74 2.02 21.48 18.14
C THR A 74 2.68 21.75 19.49
N ALA A 75 2.16 22.66 20.32
CA ALA A 75 2.72 22.94 21.64
C ALA A 75 2.64 21.73 22.59
N ASN A 76 1.51 21.01 22.58
CA ASN A 76 1.36 19.76 23.33
C ASN A 76 2.29 18.67 22.80
N ALA A 77 2.43 18.53 21.49
CA ALA A 77 3.36 17.59 20.86
C ALA A 77 4.81 17.89 21.22
N LEU A 78 5.23 19.17 21.18
CA LEU A 78 6.58 19.57 21.59
C LEU A 78 6.83 19.24 23.07
N LEU A 79 5.86 19.48 23.94
CA LEU A 79 5.95 19.12 25.35
C LEU A 79 6.07 17.60 25.52
N ARG A 80 5.18 16.81 24.91
CA ARG A 80 5.18 15.35 25.04
C ARG A 80 6.42 14.72 24.40
N GLY A 81 6.75 15.07 23.17
CA GLY A 81 7.88 14.48 22.44
C GLY A 81 9.24 14.93 22.97
N LYS A 82 9.46 16.24 23.17
CA LYS A 82 10.78 16.73 23.62
C LYS A 82 11.02 16.54 25.12
N VAL A 83 9.98 16.69 25.95
CA VAL A 83 10.12 16.63 27.43
C VAL A 83 9.73 15.27 28.00
N LEU A 84 8.56 14.74 27.62
CA LEU A 84 8.04 13.49 28.21
C LEU A 84 8.47 12.23 27.44
N LYS A 85 9.10 12.38 26.26
CA LYS A 85 9.48 11.28 25.36
C LYS A 85 8.31 10.35 25.06
N SER A 86 7.14 10.94 24.83
CA SER A 86 5.91 10.25 24.44
C SER A 86 5.26 10.93 23.25
N SER A 87 4.51 10.18 22.45
CA SER A 87 3.81 10.74 21.30
C SER A 87 2.57 11.52 21.72
N ALA A 88 2.20 12.55 20.96
CA ALA A 88 0.92 13.25 21.11
C ALA A 88 -0.19 12.74 20.19
N THR A 89 0.15 11.81 19.28
CA THR A 89 -0.78 11.12 18.37
C THR A 89 -0.49 9.62 18.39
N ASP A 90 -1.51 8.80 18.17
CA ASP A 90 -1.36 7.34 18.08
C ASP A 90 -0.76 6.89 16.74
N GLN A 91 -0.59 7.80 15.77
CA GLN A 91 0.04 7.54 14.47
C GLN A 91 1.58 7.53 14.51
N VAL A 92 2.18 8.09 15.58
CA VAL A 92 3.63 8.29 15.68
C VAL A 92 4.19 7.63 16.93
N VAL A 93 5.31 6.94 16.77
CA VAL A 93 6.12 6.39 17.86
C VAL A 93 7.37 7.24 18.01
N VAL A 94 7.52 7.87 19.19
CA VAL A 94 8.68 8.71 19.52
C VAL A 94 9.81 7.83 20.05
N GLY A 95 10.85 7.65 19.24
CA GLY A 95 12.07 6.92 19.60
C GLY A 95 13.12 7.76 20.33
N THR A 96 14.32 7.20 20.47
CA THR A 96 15.50 7.88 21.02
C THR A 96 16.31 8.59 19.93
N ASP A 97 17.13 9.57 20.30
CA ASP A 97 17.99 10.34 19.37
C ASP A 97 17.24 10.98 18.18
N ASP A 98 16.05 11.51 18.48
CA ASP A 98 15.14 12.19 17.55
C ASP A 98 14.59 11.32 16.41
N TRP A 99 14.64 10.00 16.56
CA TRP A 99 13.94 9.08 15.66
C TRP A 99 12.44 9.08 15.91
N LEU A 100 11.65 9.18 14.84
CA LEU A 100 10.22 8.95 14.84
C LEU A 100 9.89 7.75 13.97
N TYR A 101 8.86 6.99 14.31
CA TYR A 101 8.40 5.84 13.52
C TYR A 101 6.90 5.90 13.31
N TYR A 102 6.44 5.39 12.17
CA TYR A 102 5.02 5.27 11.88
C TYR A 102 4.43 4.11 12.67
N SER A 103 3.36 4.35 13.44
CA SER A 103 2.77 3.32 14.30
C SER A 103 2.15 2.16 13.53
N GLY A 104 1.72 2.38 12.29
CA GLY A 104 1.23 1.31 11.39
C GLY A 104 2.29 0.29 10.97
N THR A 105 3.53 0.40 11.45
CA THR A 105 4.59 -0.61 11.29
C THR A 105 4.83 -1.43 12.56
N LEU A 106 4.06 -1.18 13.63
CA LEU A 106 4.28 -1.82 14.94
C LEU A 106 3.95 -3.30 14.93
N ASP A 107 2.93 -3.73 14.18
CA ASP A 107 2.53 -5.13 14.11
C ASP A 107 3.62 -5.99 13.49
N ASP A 108 4.11 -5.59 12.30
CA ASP A 108 5.26 -6.24 11.65
C ASP A 108 6.51 -6.23 12.56
N TYR A 109 6.79 -5.11 13.23
CA TYR A 109 7.96 -4.98 14.11
C TYR A 109 7.88 -5.84 15.37
N CYS A 110 6.70 -5.90 16.00
CA CYS A 110 6.47 -6.70 17.20
C CYS A 110 6.23 -8.18 16.88
N GLY A 111 5.97 -8.52 15.61
CA GLY A 111 5.53 -9.84 15.18
C GLY A 111 4.12 -10.16 15.69
N THR A 112 3.25 -9.15 15.74
CA THR A 112 1.81 -9.28 16.03
C THR A 112 1.00 -9.21 14.74
N GLU A 113 -0.25 -9.67 14.75
CA GLU A 113 -1.11 -9.72 13.55
C GLU A 113 -0.41 -10.35 12.32
N LEU A 114 0.29 -11.46 12.54
CA LEU A 114 0.94 -12.21 11.46
C LEU A 114 -0.12 -12.85 10.55
N LEU A 115 0.14 -12.79 9.25
CA LEU A 115 -0.67 -13.46 8.24
C LEU A 115 -0.73 -14.96 8.52
N SER A 116 -1.93 -15.52 8.41
CA SER A 116 -2.14 -16.96 8.42
C SER A 116 -1.43 -17.63 7.25
N GLU A 117 -1.17 -18.94 7.36
CA GLU A 117 -0.62 -19.72 6.24
C GLU A 117 -1.45 -19.60 4.96
N ARG A 118 -2.77 -19.39 5.10
CA ARG A 118 -3.69 -19.21 3.98
C ARG A 118 -3.49 -17.87 3.29
N GLU A 119 -3.33 -16.79 4.06
CA GLU A 119 -3.05 -15.45 3.52
C GLU A 119 -1.65 -15.38 2.92
N LEU A 120 -0.64 -16.00 3.56
CA LEU A 120 0.71 -16.12 3.00
C LEU A 120 0.69 -16.84 1.65
N TYR A 121 -0.06 -17.94 1.55
CA TYR A 121 -0.26 -18.65 0.28
C TYR A 121 -0.97 -17.77 -0.75
N ALA A 122 -2.00 -17.01 -0.36
CA ALA A 122 -2.73 -16.11 -1.25
C ALA A 122 -1.81 -15.02 -1.84
N VAL A 123 -0.97 -14.39 -1.02
CA VAL A 123 0.02 -13.39 -1.48
C VAL A 123 0.97 -14.00 -2.50
N VAL A 124 1.60 -15.14 -2.18
CA VAL A 124 2.58 -15.78 -3.07
C VAL A 124 1.94 -16.24 -4.37
N HIS A 125 0.73 -16.81 -4.31
CA HIS A 125 -0.01 -17.23 -5.51
C HIS A 125 -0.35 -16.05 -6.41
N ASN A 126 -0.90 -14.96 -5.86
CA ASN A 126 -1.25 -13.79 -6.66
C ASN A 126 -0.01 -13.17 -7.31
N LEU A 127 1.10 -13.06 -6.57
CA LEU A 127 2.39 -12.63 -7.13
C LEU A 127 2.88 -13.56 -8.24
N LYS A 128 2.71 -14.88 -8.09
CA LYS A 128 3.09 -15.84 -9.12
C LYS A 128 2.26 -15.67 -10.39
N LEU A 129 0.94 -15.46 -10.26
CA LEU A 129 0.07 -15.16 -11.40
C LEU A 129 0.47 -13.86 -12.10
N MET A 130 0.83 -12.82 -11.35
CA MET A 130 1.34 -11.57 -11.91
C MET A 130 2.62 -11.80 -12.71
N GLN A 131 3.60 -12.50 -12.12
CA GLN A 131 4.87 -12.81 -12.79
C GLN A 131 4.64 -13.61 -14.07
N ASP A 132 3.87 -14.69 -14.01
CA ASP A 132 3.63 -15.57 -15.15
C ASP A 132 2.93 -14.84 -16.29
N TYR A 133 1.98 -13.94 -15.97
CA TYR A 133 1.31 -13.12 -16.96
C TYR A 133 2.26 -12.13 -17.65
N VAL A 134 3.07 -11.40 -16.86
CA VAL A 134 4.08 -10.47 -17.36
C VAL A 134 5.08 -11.19 -18.27
N GLU A 135 5.60 -12.34 -17.83
CA GLU A 135 6.55 -13.16 -18.58
C GLU A 135 5.94 -13.76 -19.85
N SER A 136 4.66 -14.15 -19.81
CA SER A 136 3.93 -14.62 -21.00
C SER A 136 3.79 -13.53 -22.08
N CYS A 137 3.84 -12.26 -21.69
CA CYS A 137 3.82 -11.11 -22.60
C CYS A 137 5.21 -10.73 -23.12
N GLY A 138 6.27 -11.43 -22.69
CA GLY A 138 7.65 -11.21 -23.12
C GLY A 138 8.45 -10.22 -22.26
N SER A 139 7.88 -9.74 -21.15
CA SER A 139 8.53 -8.80 -20.22
C SER A 139 9.21 -9.54 -19.05
N ARG A 140 10.26 -8.96 -18.45
CA ARG A 140 10.87 -9.47 -17.21
C ARG A 140 10.15 -8.90 -15.99
N PHE A 141 9.63 -9.75 -15.13
CA PHE A 141 9.02 -9.34 -13.85
C PHE A 141 10.07 -9.21 -12.74
N ILE A 142 9.96 -8.18 -11.91
CA ILE A 142 10.77 -7.99 -10.70
C ILE A 142 9.89 -7.44 -9.59
N LEU A 143 9.84 -8.14 -8.46
CA LEU A 143 9.26 -7.65 -7.21
C LEU A 143 10.36 -7.07 -6.32
N THR A 144 10.07 -5.99 -5.63
CA THR A 144 10.88 -5.50 -4.53
C THR A 144 9.98 -5.01 -3.40
N VAL A 145 10.43 -5.19 -2.16
CA VAL A 145 9.70 -4.76 -0.97
C VAL A 145 10.57 -3.84 -0.14
N ALA A 146 10.13 -2.59 0.05
CA ALA A 146 10.83 -1.65 0.91
C ALA A 146 10.63 -2.03 2.39
N PRO A 147 11.70 -2.34 3.15
CA PRO A 147 11.56 -2.76 4.54
C PRO A 147 11.03 -1.63 5.42
N ASN A 148 10.31 -1.97 6.48
CA ASN A 148 9.88 -0.99 7.47
C ASN A 148 11.11 -0.41 8.21
N LYS A 149 11.10 0.90 8.46
CA LYS A 149 12.23 1.60 9.11
C LYS A 149 12.62 1.02 10.46
N ASN A 150 11.65 0.62 11.28
CA ASN A 150 11.87 0.00 12.59
C ASN A 150 12.42 -1.43 12.50
N SER A 151 12.25 -2.14 11.37
CA SER A 151 12.89 -3.44 11.12
C SER A 151 14.41 -3.30 11.06
N LEU A 152 14.91 -2.22 10.43
CA LEU A 152 16.34 -1.89 10.29
C LEU A 152 16.89 -1.14 11.51
N TYR A 153 16.23 -0.06 11.92
CA TYR A 153 16.70 0.87 12.96
C TYR A 153 16.08 0.59 14.34
N ASN A 154 16.09 -0.67 14.78
CA ASN A 154 15.45 -1.09 16.05
C ASN A 154 16.09 -0.46 17.31
N LYS A 155 17.37 -0.08 17.26
CA LYS A 155 18.11 0.43 18.43
C LYS A 155 17.48 1.70 19.01
N ASN A 156 16.81 2.47 18.17
CA ASN A 156 16.19 3.75 18.51
C ASN A 156 14.69 3.60 18.84
N MET A 157 14.13 2.40 18.76
CA MET A 157 12.75 2.13 19.20
C MET A 157 12.63 2.23 20.73
N PRO A 158 11.47 2.67 21.26
CA PRO A 158 11.23 2.71 22.70
C PRO A 158 11.32 1.32 23.35
N TYR A 159 11.88 1.25 24.56
CA TYR A 159 12.14 -0.02 25.28
C TYR A 159 10.89 -0.88 25.54
N TYR A 160 9.70 -0.28 25.50
CA TYR A 160 8.42 -0.97 25.76
C TYR A 160 7.84 -1.64 24.51
N TYR A 161 8.33 -1.34 23.31
CA TYR A 161 8.07 -2.12 22.10
C TYR A 161 9.20 -3.12 21.89
N ARG A 162 8.87 -4.41 21.91
CA ARG A 162 9.86 -5.48 21.73
C ARG A 162 9.84 -5.94 20.29
N LYS A 163 11.00 -5.96 19.65
CA LYS A 163 11.15 -6.56 18.31
C LYS A 163 10.75 -8.04 18.36
N GLY A 164 9.86 -8.43 17.47
CA GLY A 164 9.44 -9.81 17.28
C GLY A 164 10.57 -10.70 16.78
N THR A 165 10.43 -12.01 16.92
CA THR A 165 11.35 -13.00 16.32
C THR A 165 10.95 -13.39 14.90
N ASP A 166 9.75 -13.03 14.49
CA ASP A 166 9.20 -13.27 13.16
C ASP A 166 8.52 -12.04 12.58
N SER A 167 8.31 -12.04 11.26
CA SER A 167 7.54 -11.02 10.54
C SER A 167 6.94 -11.60 9.26
N ASN A 168 5.90 -10.95 8.75
CA ASN A 168 5.26 -11.33 7.48
C ASN A 168 6.28 -11.34 6.33
N LEU A 169 7.15 -10.33 6.25
CA LEU A 169 8.20 -10.26 5.22
C LEU A 169 9.17 -11.44 5.28
N LYS A 170 9.55 -11.89 6.49
CA LYS A 170 10.42 -13.05 6.65
C LYS A 170 9.75 -14.33 6.13
N HIS A 171 8.51 -14.60 6.53
CA HIS A 171 7.74 -15.76 6.05
C HIS A 171 7.52 -15.72 4.53
N LEU A 172 7.20 -14.55 3.98
CA LEU A 172 6.97 -14.38 2.55
C LEU A 172 8.26 -14.50 1.74
N THR A 173 9.39 -14.00 2.24
CA THR A 173 10.69 -14.12 1.53
C THR A 173 11.05 -15.58 1.25
N GLU A 174 10.86 -16.47 2.23
CA GLU A 174 11.10 -17.90 2.07
C GLU A 174 10.14 -18.50 1.02
N LYS A 175 8.83 -18.25 1.15
CA LYS A 175 7.80 -18.78 0.25
C LYS A 175 7.91 -18.24 -1.19
N MET A 176 8.26 -16.97 -1.36
CA MET A 176 8.49 -16.35 -2.67
C MET A 176 9.69 -16.98 -3.38
N SER A 177 10.76 -17.28 -2.64
CA SER A 177 11.92 -18.00 -3.18
C SER A 177 11.55 -19.41 -3.63
N GLU A 178 10.78 -20.16 -2.82
CA GLU A 178 10.29 -21.49 -3.16
C GLU A 178 9.38 -21.49 -4.41
N ALA A 179 8.55 -20.46 -4.57
CA ALA A 179 7.67 -20.27 -5.72
C ALA A 179 8.39 -19.73 -6.98
N GLY A 180 9.68 -19.40 -6.87
CA GLY A 180 10.46 -18.85 -7.98
C GLY A 180 10.04 -17.43 -8.38
N ILE A 181 9.57 -16.62 -7.42
CA ILE A 181 9.31 -15.20 -7.65
C ILE A 181 10.64 -14.46 -7.82
N SER A 182 10.74 -13.68 -8.90
CA SER A 182 11.86 -12.77 -9.15
C SER A 182 11.79 -11.62 -8.14
N TYR A 183 12.50 -11.76 -7.02
CA TYR A 183 12.41 -10.85 -5.88
C TYR A 183 13.79 -10.28 -5.49
N VAL A 184 13.88 -8.95 -5.40
CA VAL A 184 15.04 -8.22 -4.85
C VAL A 184 14.84 -7.97 -3.36
N ASN A 185 15.62 -8.66 -2.53
CA ASN A 185 15.52 -8.58 -1.08
C ASN A 185 16.25 -7.35 -0.50
N LEU A 186 15.56 -6.21 -0.44
CA LEU A 186 16.11 -4.96 0.10
C LEU A 186 16.38 -5.02 1.61
N TYR A 187 15.61 -5.78 2.39
CA TYR A 187 15.90 -5.95 3.82
C TYR A 187 17.30 -6.53 4.04
N GLN A 188 17.63 -7.60 3.31
CA GLN A 188 18.96 -8.21 3.39
C GLN A 188 20.06 -7.26 2.93
N LEU A 189 19.81 -6.50 1.86
CA LEU A 189 20.76 -5.52 1.32
C LEU A 189 21.04 -4.38 2.30
N PHE A 190 19.99 -3.87 2.97
CA PHE A 190 20.07 -2.70 3.84
C PHE A 190 20.56 -3.04 5.25
N ALA A 191 20.20 -4.22 5.78
CA ALA A 191 20.59 -4.64 7.13
C ALA A 191 22.11 -4.75 7.34
N GLY A 192 22.88 -4.85 6.26
CA GLY A 192 24.35 -4.93 6.28
C GLY A 192 25.08 -3.58 6.11
N GLN A 193 24.36 -2.47 5.95
CA GLN A 193 24.98 -1.15 5.73
C GLN A 193 25.24 -0.42 7.05
N ASP A 194 26.35 0.29 7.12
CA ASP A 194 26.68 1.17 8.26
C ASP A 194 26.05 2.56 8.08
N GLU A 195 25.78 2.94 6.83
CA GLU A 195 25.17 4.20 6.44
C GLU A 195 23.69 4.31 6.86
N MET A 196 23.25 5.55 7.06
CA MET A 196 21.84 5.84 7.31
C MET A 196 21.12 5.92 5.97
N LEU A 197 20.25 4.95 5.70
CA LEU A 197 19.48 4.80 4.47
C LEU A 197 18.05 5.35 4.60
N TYR A 198 17.63 5.77 5.80
CA TYR A 198 16.31 6.34 6.07
C TYR A 198 16.45 7.64 6.83
N PHE A 199 15.55 8.57 6.57
CA PHE A 199 15.41 9.76 7.40
C PHE A 199 14.95 9.39 8.82
N LYS A 200 15.33 10.20 9.81
CA LYS A 200 14.99 9.90 11.21
C LYS A 200 13.53 10.18 11.50
N ARG A 201 12.95 11.21 10.87
CA ARG A 201 11.59 11.71 11.13
C ARG A 201 10.67 11.62 9.92
N ASP A 202 11.05 10.82 8.92
CA ASP A 202 10.20 10.43 7.79
C ASP A 202 10.04 8.91 7.73
N SER A 203 8.96 8.40 7.16
CA SER A 203 8.69 6.97 7.01
C SER A 203 9.51 6.29 5.89
N HIS A 204 10.08 7.06 4.98
CA HIS A 204 10.78 6.65 3.76
C HIS A 204 12.30 6.58 3.92
N TRP A 205 12.93 5.93 2.92
CA TRP A 205 14.38 6.01 2.75
C TRP A 205 14.82 7.42 2.34
N ASN A 206 16.09 7.74 2.54
CA ASN A 206 16.72 8.92 1.94
C ASN A 206 17.33 8.58 0.57
N ASN A 207 17.95 9.54 -0.11
CA ASN A 207 18.52 9.30 -1.44
C ASN A 207 19.66 8.26 -1.45
N GLN A 208 20.34 8.01 -0.34
CA GLN A 208 21.28 6.88 -0.26
C GLN A 208 20.57 5.53 -0.29
N GLY A 209 19.49 5.38 0.48
CA GLY A 209 18.65 4.18 0.44
C GLY A 209 18.02 3.97 -0.94
N ALA A 210 17.52 5.05 -1.55
CA ALA A 210 16.96 5.02 -2.90
C ALA A 210 18.00 4.56 -3.94
N VAL A 211 19.21 5.12 -3.92
CA VAL A 211 20.31 4.69 -4.82
C VAL A 211 20.68 3.23 -4.61
N LEU A 212 20.71 2.75 -3.37
CA LEU A 212 21.04 1.35 -3.09
C LEU A 212 19.95 0.40 -3.62
N ALA A 213 18.67 0.77 -3.48
CA ALA A 213 17.56 0.02 -4.08
C ALA A 213 17.61 0.06 -5.62
N TYR A 214 17.87 1.23 -6.21
CA TYR A 214 18.04 1.41 -7.64
C TYR A 214 19.15 0.53 -8.21
N ASN A 215 20.33 0.52 -7.60
CA ASN A 215 21.47 -0.30 -8.05
C ASN A 215 21.09 -1.78 -8.07
N ALA A 216 20.42 -2.27 -7.01
CA ALA A 216 19.98 -3.66 -6.93
C ALA A 216 18.93 -4.02 -8.00
N LEU A 217 18.02 -3.09 -8.32
CA LEU A 217 17.03 -3.28 -9.38
C LEU A 217 17.70 -3.28 -10.76
N MET A 218 18.62 -2.35 -11.03
CA MET A 218 19.36 -2.30 -12.30
C MET A 218 20.25 -3.52 -12.52
N ASP A 219 20.89 -4.02 -11.46
CA ASP A 219 21.64 -5.28 -11.47
C ASP A 219 20.71 -6.46 -11.80
N GLN A 220 19.52 -6.53 -11.18
CA GLN A 220 18.52 -7.56 -11.47
C GLN A 220 17.97 -7.47 -12.91
N MET A 221 17.93 -6.27 -13.48
CA MET A 221 17.59 -6.01 -14.89
C MET A 221 18.75 -6.35 -15.85
N GLU A 222 19.94 -6.66 -15.31
CA GLU A 222 21.20 -6.90 -16.04
C GLU A 222 21.58 -5.72 -16.95
N LYS A 223 21.36 -4.50 -16.45
CA LYS A 223 21.54 -3.27 -17.21
C LYS A 223 22.74 -2.49 -16.70
N GLU A 224 23.62 -2.07 -17.62
CA GLU A 224 24.69 -1.13 -17.28
C GLU A 224 24.09 0.22 -16.91
N HIS A 225 24.52 0.76 -15.78
CA HIS A 225 23.92 1.94 -15.16
C HIS A 225 24.97 2.73 -14.35
N GLU A 226 24.72 4.03 -14.12
CA GLU A 226 25.54 4.83 -13.20
C GLU A 226 25.29 4.37 -11.76
N THR A 227 26.31 3.93 -11.05
CA THR A 227 26.15 3.36 -9.69
C THR A 227 26.08 4.43 -8.60
N TYR A 228 26.35 5.69 -8.96
CA TYR A 228 26.46 6.84 -8.05
C TYR A 228 27.60 6.75 -7.02
N LEU A 229 28.45 5.71 -7.10
CA LEU A 229 29.58 5.52 -6.18
C LEU A 229 30.61 6.67 -6.26
N ASN A 230 30.79 7.25 -7.46
CA ASN A 230 31.76 8.30 -7.71
C ASN A 230 31.11 9.64 -8.12
N VAL A 231 29.78 9.73 -8.03
CA VAL A 231 29.06 10.98 -8.30
C VAL A 231 29.20 11.87 -7.06
N PRO A 232 29.75 13.09 -7.17
CA PRO A 232 29.79 14.02 -6.06
C PRO A 232 28.39 14.29 -5.52
N TYR A 233 28.28 14.53 -4.22
CA TYR A 233 27.01 14.92 -3.61
C TYR A 233 27.23 16.01 -2.56
N GLU A 234 26.18 16.78 -2.31
CA GLU A 234 26.08 17.70 -1.19
C GLU A 234 25.00 17.22 -0.21
N LEU A 235 25.20 17.51 1.08
CA LEU A 235 24.17 17.31 2.09
C LEU A 235 23.37 18.59 2.22
N GLU A 236 22.09 18.53 1.84
CA GLU A 236 21.19 19.67 1.90
C GLU A 236 20.08 19.44 2.92
N LYS A 237 19.82 20.44 3.77
CA LYS A 237 18.78 20.38 4.79
C LYS A 237 17.45 20.88 4.24
N THR A 238 16.80 20.08 3.40
CA THR A 238 15.63 20.48 2.61
C THR A 238 14.42 19.55 2.78
N HIS A 239 14.61 18.29 3.18
CA HIS A 239 13.52 17.31 3.28
C HIS A 239 12.71 17.48 4.55
N ILE A 240 11.40 17.73 4.46
CA ILE A 240 10.52 17.74 5.63
C ILE A 240 9.85 16.36 5.73
N GLY A 241 10.05 15.67 6.85
CA GLY A 241 9.59 14.30 7.01
C GLY A 241 8.09 14.17 7.30
N ASP A 242 7.42 13.22 6.67
CA ASP A 242 5.98 12.97 6.84
C ASP A 242 5.58 12.70 8.30
N ILE A 243 6.35 11.90 9.04
CA ILE A 243 6.11 11.61 10.45
C ILE A 243 6.36 12.85 11.33
N ASP A 244 7.33 13.71 10.95
CA ASP A 244 7.58 14.98 11.63
C ASP A 244 6.41 15.95 11.44
N GLU A 245 5.83 16.02 10.25
CA GLU A 245 4.62 16.83 9.97
C GLU A 245 3.40 16.31 10.73
N MET A 246 3.21 14.99 10.78
CA MET A 246 2.13 14.37 11.57
C MET A 246 2.25 14.71 13.06
N LEU A 247 3.47 14.74 13.61
CA LEU A 247 3.69 15.01 15.03
C LEU A 247 3.76 16.51 15.34
N TYR A 248 4.35 17.32 14.47
CA TYR A 248 4.65 18.74 14.65
C TYR A 248 4.20 19.59 13.46
N PRO A 249 2.89 19.71 13.17
CA PRO A 249 2.40 20.35 11.95
C PRO A 249 2.86 21.81 11.73
N LEU A 250 3.13 22.57 12.81
CA LEU A 250 3.65 23.94 12.72
C LEU A 250 5.13 24.07 13.11
N ALA A 251 5.81 22.97 13.38
CA ALA A 251 7.18 22.96 13.87
C ALA A 251 8.02 21.80 13.33
N ALA A 252 7.59 21.16 12.25
CA ALA A 252 8.39 20.21 11.50
C ALA A 252 9.64 20.92 11.00
N GLU A 253 10.79 20.26 11.13
CA GLU A 253 12.06 20.83 10.71
C GLU A 253 12.62 19.98 9.56
N PRO A 254 13.30 20.59 8.59
CA PRO A 254 13.92 19.81 7.54
C PRO A 254 15.04 18.90 8.08
N GLU A 255 15.29 17.80 7.42
CA GLU A 255 16.42 16.87 7.60
C GLU A 255 17.39 16.98 6.43
N GLU A 256 18.62 16.50 6.65
CA GLU A 256 19.64 16.42 5.60
C GLU A 256 19.34 15.26 4.65
N ASP A 257 19.43 15.51 3.35
CA ASP A 257 19.42 14.49 2.31
C ASP A 257 20.65 14.62 1.40
N TYR A 258 20.91 13.55 0.64
CA TYR A 258 22.00 13.45 -0.31
C TYR A 258 21.55 13.96 -1.67
N ILE A 259 22.09 15.10 -2.10
CA ILE A 259 21.82 15.68 -3.41
C ILE A 259 23.00 15.40 -4.32
N TYR A 260 22.81 14.47 -5.26
CA TYR A 260 23.86 14.07 -6.20
C TYR A 260 24.03 15.12 -7.31
N ASP A 261 25.27 15.57 -7.53
CA ASP A 261 25.65 16.50 -8.59
C ASP A 261 25.71 15.79 -9.95
N LYS A 262 24.52 15.48 -10.48
CA LYS A 262 24.32 14.86 -11.79
C LYS A 262 23.06 15.45 -12.42
N GLU A 263 23.21 16.02 -13.61
CA GLU A 263 22.07 16.43 -14.42
C GLU A 263 21.29 15.19 -14.91
N SER A 264 19.96 15.22 -14.81
CA SER A 264 19.12 14.18 -15.37
C SER A 264 19.11 14.24 -16.90
N GLY A 265 19.23 13.08 -17.54
CA GLY A 265 19.12 12.88 -18.98
C GLY A 265 17.70 12.58 -19.46
N TYR A 266 16.74 12.38 -18.54
CA TYR A 266 15.34 12.15 -18.87
C TYR A 266 14.50 13.43 -18.80
N THR A 267 13.34 13.40 -19.47
CA THR A 267 12.29 14.42 -19.37
C THR A 267 10.93 13.77 -19.12
N TYR A 268 10.04 14.47 -18.42
CA TYR A 268 8.64 14.07 -18.32
C TYR A 268 7.91 14.28 -19.65
N VAL A 269 7.06 13.31 -20.02
CA VAL A 269 6.28 13.31 -21.27
C VAL A 269 4.87 13.87 -21.04
N ASN A 270 4.31 13.64 -19.85
CA ASN A 270 3.03 14.19 -19.42
C ASN A 270 3.21 15.35 -18.42
N ASP A 271 2.10 16.01 -18.06
CA ASP A 271 2.08 17.09 -17.08
C ASP A 271 2.30 16.52 -15.66
N VAL A 272 3.56 16.44 -15.26
CA VAL A 272 3.97 15.99 -13.92
C VAL A 272 4.25 17.20 -13.04
N THR A 273 3.56 17.28 -11.92
CA THR A 273 3.75 18.33 -10.92
C THR A 273 4.67 17.89 -9.79
N ASP A 274 4.58 16.61 -9.43
CA ASP A 274 5.33 16.03 -8.33
C ASP A 274 5.63 14.56 -8.60
N ASN A 275 6.72 14.05 -8.02
CA ASN A 275 7.07 12.63 -8.17
C ASN A 275 6.10 11.70 -7.43
N MET A 276 5.10 12.21 -6.71
CA MET A 276 3.98 11.47 -6.16
C MET A 276 2.77 11.41 -7.11
N ASP A 277 2.81 11.97 -8.32
CA ASP A 277 1.67 11.87 -9.22
C ASP A 277 1.30 10.40 -9.54
N ASP A 278 0.00 10.15 -9.69
CA ASP A 278 -0.56 8.79 -9.85
C ASP A 278 -0.02 8.06 -11.09
N TRP A 279 0.24 8.82 -12.17
CA TRP A 279 0.77 8.32 -13.43
C TRP A 279 1.83 9.26 -13.99
N ILE A 280 3.03 8.74 -14.22
CA ILE A 280 4.18 9.49 -14.72
C ILE A 280 4.77 8.77 -15.92
N GLU A 281 5.02 9.52 -16.99
CA GLU A 281 5.73 9.06 -18.19
C GLU A 281 7.04 9.81 -18.35
N THR A 282 8.13 9.08 -18.58
CA THR A 282 9.45 9.65 -18.83
C THR A 282 10.04 9.16 -20.14
N GLN A 283 10.91 9.97 -20.72
CA GLN A 283 11.71 9.60 -21.88
C GLN A 283 13.16 10.04 -21.66
N ASN A 284 14.10 9.14 -21.93
CA ASN A 284 15.53 9.46 -22.02
C ASN A 284 16.07 9.06 -23.42
N PRO A 285 16.28 10.02 -24.32
CA PRO A 285 16.78 9.73 -25.68
C PRO A 285 18.18 9.09 -25.73
N GLY A 286 18.97 9.19 -24.65
CA GLY A 286 20.31 8.62 -24.53
C GLY A 286 20.34 7.18 -24.02
N LYS A 287 19.18 6.60 -23.68
CA LYS A 287 19.07 5.27 -23.09
C LYS A 287 18.11 4.38 -23.89
N GLU A 288 18.27 3.08 -23.71
CA GLU A 288 17.40 2.05 -24.29
C GLU A 288 16.61 1.33 -23.20
N GLY A 289 15.57 0.62 -23.62
CA GLY A 289 14.69 -0.16 -22.76
C GLY A 289 13.43 0.59 -22.33
N THR A 290 12.37 -0.15 -22.07
CA THR A 290 11.07 0.32 -21.60
C THR A 290 10.76 -0.31 -20.24
N LEU A 291 10.45 0.52 -19.25
CA LEU A 291 10.08 0.10 -17.90
C LEU A 291 8.63 0.47 -17.61
N LEU A 292 7.86 -0.49 -17.09
CA LEU A 292 6.61 -0.24 -16.37
C LEU A 292 6.82 -0.53 -14.89
N MET A 293 6.63 0.46 -14.03
CA MET A 293 6.86 0.34 -12.60
C MET A 293 5.60 0.69 -11.81
N PHE A 294 5.04 -0.30 -11.12
CA PHE A 294 4.04 -0.09 -10.08
C PHE A 294 4.77 0.17 -8.76
N ARG A 295 4.41 1.24 -8.06
CA ARG A 295 5.13 1.70 -6.87
C ARG A 295 4.18 2.28 -5.83
N ASP A 296 4.67 2.49 -4.61
CA ASP A 296 4.01 3.37 -3.65
C ASP A 296 4.80 4.68 -3.45
N SER A 297 4.68 5.32 -2.28
CA SER A 297 5.39 6.56 -1.97
C SER A 297 6.92 6.39 -1.86
N PHE A 298 7.43 5.18 -1.57
CA PHE A 298 8.87 4.90 -1.62
C PHE A 298 9.45 5.10 -3.03
N GLY A 299 8.64 4.87 -4.04
CA GLY A 299 9.01 5.11 -5.42
C GLY A 299 9.22 6.59 -5.77
N GLU A 300 8.91 7.56 -4.90
CA GLU A 300 9.12 9.00 -5.14
C GLU A 300 10.58 9.33 -5.42
N SER A 301 11.48 8.98 -4.48
CA SER A 301 12.92 9.21 -4.60
C SER A 301 13.62 8.19 -5.49
N LEU A 302 13.02 7.00 -5.69
CA LEU A 302 13.56 5.98 -6.57
C LEU A 302 13.33 6.30 -8.07
N LEU A 303 12.20 6.91 -8.42
CA LEU A 303 11.80 7.16 -9.80
C LEU A 303 12.84 7.93 -10.62
N PRO A 304 13.44 9.05 -10.16
CA PRO A 304 14.43 9.78 -10.95
C PRO A 304 15.63 8.93 -11.36
N PHE A 305 16.14 8.08 -10.46
CA PHE A 305 17.25 7.17 -10.76
C PHE A 305 16.87 6.13 -11.82
N MET A 306 15.67 5.54 -11.68
CA MET A 306 15.17 4.55 -12.65
C MET A 306 14.94 5.17 -14.03
N ALA A 307 14.29 6.33 -14.07
CA ALA A 307 13.96 7.06 -15.30
C ALA A 307 15.21 7.52 -16.07
N ASP A 308 16.30 7.82 -15.35
CA ASP A 308 17.55 8.27 -15.97
C ASP A 308 18.30 7.17 -16.73
N GLU A 309 17.97 5.91 -16.47
CA GLU A 309 18.66 4.77 -17.08
C GLU A 309 17.85 4.06 -18.17
N VAL A 310 16.54 4.28 -18.26
CA VAL A 310 15.67 3.63 -19.26
C VAL A 310 15.26 4.60 -20.37
N GLY A 311 15.10 4.10 -21.59
CA GLY A 311 14.69 4.93 -22.73
C GLY A 311 13.25 5.46 -22.60
N ARG A 312 12.35 4.65 -22.05
CA ARG A 312 10.97 5.02 -21.69
C ARG A 312 10.60 4.46 -20.32
N GLY A 313 10.01 5.27 -19.46
CA GLY A 313 9.52 4.86 -18.15
C GLY A 313 8.03 5.18 -17.99
N TYR A 314 7.27 4.22 -17.47
CA TYR A 314 5.87 4.35 -17.07
C TYR A 314 5.79 4.03 -15.59
N PHE A 315 5.39 4.98 -14.75
CA PHE A 315 5.35 4.81 -13.30
C PHE A 315 3.93 5.05 -12.79
N SER A 316 3.39 4.07 -12.07
CA SER A 316 2.02 4.09 -11.56
C SER A 316 1.98 3.89 -10.05
N ARG A 317 1.22 4.74 -9.35
CA ARG A 317 0.84 4.54 -7.94
C ARG A 317 -0.59 4.00 -7.78
N LEU A 318 -1.30 3.84 -8.90
CA LEU A 318 -2.70 3.43 -8.90
C LEU A 318 -2.85 1.97 -8.46
N VAL A 319 -3.84 1.75 -7.59
CA VAL A 319 -4.29 0.42 -7.15
C VAL A 319 -5.78 0.25 -7.50
N PRO A 320 -6.23 -0.97 -7.84
CA PRO A 320 -5.41 -2.17 -8.07
C PRO A 320 -4.51 -2.04 -9.31
N TYR A 321 -3.41 -2.80 -9.35
CA TYR A 321 -2.45 -2.71 -10.45
C TYR A 321 -3.07 -3.12 -11.79
N ASN A 322 -3.01 -2.23 -12.78
CA ASN A 322 -3.51 -2.51 -14.12
C ASN A 322 -2.46 -3.21 -14.99
N LEU A 323 -2.29 -4.51 -14.82
CA LEU A 323 -1.31 -5.31 -15.56
C LEU A 323 -1.63 -5.44 -17.05
N THR A 324 -2.84 -5.10 -17.49
CA THR A 324 -3.17 -5.04 -18.93
C THR A 324 -2.28 -4.05 -19.71
N GLN A 325 -1.70 -3.07 -19.00
CA GLN A 325 -0.74 -2.11 -19.55
C GLN A 325 0.53 -2.77 -20.12
N VAL A 326 0.85 -4.00 -19.71
CA VAL A 326 1.95 -4.78 -20.29
C VAL A 326 1.68 -5.11 -21.77
N GLU A 327 0.42 -5.35 -22.13
CA GLU A 327 0.01 -5.59 -23.52
C GLU A 327 -0.04 -4.31 -24.35
N GLU A 328 -0.27 -3.16 -23.70
CA GLU A 328 -0.35 -1.86 -24.38
C GLU A 328 1.04 -1.28 -24.65
N TYR A 329 1.90 -1.26 -23.63
CA TYR A 329 3.20 -0.61 -23.70
C TYR A 329 4.34 -1.54 -24.09
N HIS A 330 4.13 -2.85 -24.04
CA HIS A 330 5.15 -3.87 -24.32
C HIS A 330 6.49 -3.57 -23.63
N PRO A 331 6.51 -3.38 -22.30
CA PRO A 331 7.74 -3.02 -21.60
C PRO A 331 8.74 -4.17 -21.63
N ASP A 332 10.04 -3.86 -21.62
CA ASP A 332 11.08 -4.88 -21.45
C ASP A 332 11.08 -5.39 -19.99
N TYR A 333 10.73 -4.51 -19.05
CA TYR A 333 10.76 -4.77 -17.61
C TYR A 333 9.47 -4.29 -16.93
N VAL A 334 8.95 -5.10 -16.02
CA VAL A 334 7.87 -4.72 -15.11
C VAL A 334 8.37 -4.84 -13.67
N ILE A 335 8.39 -3.74 -12.95
CA ILE A 335 8.77 -3.69 -11.53
C ILE A 335 7.53 -3.46 -10.70
N VAL A 336 7.39 -4.21 -9.61
CA VAL A 336 6.42 -3.94 -8.55
C VAL A 336 7.21 -3.62 -7.28
N GLU A 337 7.06 -2.39 -6.81
CA GLU A 337 7.62 -1.88 -5.56
C GLU A 337 6.47 -1.66 -4.57
N ARG A 338 6.64 -2.17 -3.34
CA ARG A 338 5.66 -2.01 -2.26
C ARG A 338 6.36 -2.01 -0.89
N VAL A 339 5.90 -1.20 0.05
CA VAL A 339 6.40 -1.22 1.42
C VAL A 339 5.95 -2.46 2.21
N GLU A 340 6.79 -2.96 3.11
CA GLU A 340 6.56 -4.12 3.98
C GLU A 340 5.19 -4.08 4.68
N ARG A 341 4.82 -2.95 5.30
CA ARG A 341 3.51 -2.75 5.97
C ARG A 341 2.28 -2.85 5.05
N LYS A 342 2.47 -2.99 3.74
CA LYS A 342 1.40 -3.13 2.73
C LYS A 342 1.53 -4.44 1.94
N ILE A 343 2.31 -5.41 2.42
CA ILE A 343 2.51 -6.67 1.71
C ILE A 343 1.25 -7.56 1.66
N SER A 344 0.33 -7.41 2.62
CA SER A 344 -0.97 -8.09 2.59
C SER A 344 -1.85 -7.63 1.42
N ALA A 345 -1.62 -6.43 0.88
CA ALA A 345 -2.38 -5.87 -0.23
C ALA A 345 -2.34 -6.78 -1.48
N PHE A 346 -1.28 -7.58 -1.67
CA PHE A 346 -1.22 -8.55 -2.75
C PHE A 346 -2.30 -9.65 -2.66
N ALA A 347 -2.87 -9.89 -1.47
CA ALA A 347 -4.00 -10.78 -1.25
C ALA A 347 -5.33 -10.03 -1.03
N GLU A 348 -5.33 -8.70 -0.93
CA GLU A 348 -6.56 -7.89 -0.75
C GLU A 348 -7.02 -7.30 -2.09
N GLU A 349 -6.06 -6.89 -2.93
CA GLU A 349 -6.26 -6.13 -4.15
C GLU A 349 -5.83 -6.97 -5.36
N ALA A 350 -6.77 -7.76 -5.93
CA ALA A 350 -6.46 -8.56 -7.12
C ALA A 350 -6.08 -7.64 -8.31
N PRO A 351 -4.94 -7.90 -8.99
CA PRO A 351 -4.49 -7.09 -10.12
C PRO A 351 -5.46 -7.23 -11.30
N ILE A 352 -5.62 -6.15 -12.06
CA ILE A 352 -6.43 -6.16 -13.29
C ILE A 352 -5.59 -6.83 -14.38
N MET A 353 -5.80 -8.14 -14.55
CA MET A 353 -5.31 -8.97 -15.66
C MET A 353 -6.20 -10.19 -15.82
N GLU A 354 -6.21 -10.77 -17.02
CA GLU A 354 -6.92 -12.02 -17.23
C GLU A 354 -6.22 -13.17 -16.51
N GLY A 355 -6.95 -13.92 -15.68
CA GLY A 355 -6.39 -15.11 -15.04
C GLY A 355 -5.94 -16.12 -16.09
N PRO A 356 -4.84 -16.86 -15.88
CA PRO A 356 -4.31 -17.75 -16.89
C PRO A 356 -5.30 -18.87 -17.19
N MET A 357 -5.48 -19.14 -18.48
CA MET A 357 -6.29 -20.27 -18.94
C MET A 357 -5.54 -21.57 -18.65
N THR A 358 -6.23 -22.54 -18.05
CA THR A 358 -5.69 -23.84 -17.67
C THR A 358 -6.36 -24.97 -18.45
N ALA A 359 -5.84 -26.20 -18.26
CA ALA A 359 -6.54 -27.38 -18.74
C ALA A 359 -7.91 -27.51 -18.05
N PRO A 360 -8.94 -28.05 -18.72
CA PRO A 360 -10.25 -28.23 -18.10
C PRO A 360 -10.18 -29.02 -16.81
N VAL A 361 -10.74 -28.47 -15.73
CA VAL A 361 -10.85 -29.14 -14.44
C VAL A 361 -12.25 -29.73 -14.33
N LEU A 362 -12.34 -31.06 -14.31
CA LEU A 362 -13.61 -31.77 -14.12
C LEU A 362 -13.84 -32.04 -12.63
N ALA A 363 -15.06 -31.77 -12.17
CA ALA A 363 -15.45 -31.93 -10.79
C ALA A 363 -16.96 -32.19 -10.66
N PRO A 364 -17.42 -33.00 -9.68
CA PRO A 364 -18.82 -33.08 -9.32
C PRO A 364 -19.28 -31.80 -8.61
N GLU A 365 -20.56 -31.48 -8.74
CA GLU A 365 -21.18 -30.34 -8.06
C GLU A 365 -21.69 -30.72 -6.67
N ALA A 366 -21.46 -29.85 -5.69
CA ALA A 366 -21.89 -29.98 -4.32
C ALA A 366 -22.74 -28.79 -3.87
N GLU A 367 -23.70 -29.03 -2.98
CA GLU A 367 -24.41 -27.95 -2.31
C GLU A 367 -23.50 -27.36 -1.21
N THR A 368 -23.14 -26.09 -1.36
CA THR A 368 -22.24 -25.38 -0.43
C THR A 368 -22.80 -23.99 -0.09
N GLY A 369 -22.21 -23.35 0.92
CA GLY A 369 -22.45 -21.94 1.23
C GLY A 369 -21.62 -20.96 0.40
N SER A 370 -20.92 -21.42 -0.64
CA SER A 370 -20.07 -20.58 -1.47
C SER A 370 -20.90 -19.61 -2.32
N THR A 371 -20.36 -18.43 -2.57
CA THR A 371 -21.03 -17.35 -3.32
C THR A 371 -20.35 -17.11 -4.67
N LEU A 372 -21.14 -16.63 -5.64
CA LEU A 372 -20.68 -16.26 -6.96
C LEU A 372 -21.43 -15.01 -7.45
N GLU A 373 -20.67 -13.94 -7.62
CA GLU A 373 -21.10 -12.68 -8.18
C GLU A 373 -20.38 -12.41 -9.50
N THR A 374 -21.07 -11.71 -10.39
CA THR A 374 -20.61 -11.40 -11.74
C THR A 374 -20.92 -9.95 -12.02
N GLU A 375 -19.93 -9.21 -12.52
CA GLU A 375 -20.07 -7.79 -12.83
C GLU A 375 -19.38 -7.46 -14.15
N LYS A 376 -19.96 -6.56 -14.94
CA LYS A 376 -19.30 -5.99 -16.12
C LYS A 376 -18.50 -4.75 -15.70
N GLN A 377 -17.18 -4.87 -15.65
CA GLN A 377 -16.29 -3.76 -15.33
C GLN A 377 -15.53 -3.35 -16.60
N GLY A 378 -16.01 -2.29 -17.26
CA GLY A 378 -15.47 -1.87 -18.56
C GLY A 378 -15.61 -2.96 -19.63
N SER A 379 -14.48 -3.42 -20.16
CA SER A 379 -14.40 -4.52 -21.14
C SER A 379 -14.25 -5.90 -20.50
N TYR A 380 -14.30 -6.02 -19.17
CA TYR A 380 -14.10 -7.26 -18.44
C TYR A 380 -15.41 -7.80 -17.85
N LEU A 381 -15.51 -9.12 -17.81
CA LEU A 381 -16.39 -9.84 -16.92
C LEU A 381 -15.60 -10.18 -15.65
N THR A 382 -15.97 -9.56 -14.54
CA THR A 382 -15.43 -9.88 -13.21
C THR A 382 -16.28 -10.98 -12.59
N VAL A 383 -15.63 -12.05 -12.13
CA VAL A 383 -16.24 -13.13 -11.35
C VAL A 383 -15.59 -13.12 -9.96
N LYS A 384 -16.40 -13.01 -8.91
CA LYS A 384 -15.89 -12.94 -7.53
C LYS A 384 -16.84 -13.62 -6.55
N GLY A 385 -16.33 -13.97 -5.38
CA GLY A 385 -17.16 -14.49 -4.30
C GLY A 385 -16.34 -15.06 -3.15
N LYS A 386 -16.99 -15.84 -2.31
CA LYS A 386 -16.43 -16.48 -1.12
C LYS A 386 -16.63 -17.99 -1.22
N ILE A 387 -15.59 -18.76 -0.90
CA ILE A 387 -15.66 -20.21 -0.79
C ILE A 387 -16.07 -20.61 0.62
N ASP A 388 -16.95 -21.60 0.73
CA ASP A 388 -17.32 -22.24 1.99
C ASP A 388 -16.08 -22.84 2.68
N GLU A 389 -15.84 -22.45 3.94
CA GLU A 389 -14.66 -22.83 4.73
C GLU A 389 -14.40 -24.35 4.74
N ARG A 390 -15.44 -25.19 4.61
CA ARG A 390 -15.32 -26.65 4.61
C ARG A 390 -14.56 -27.21 3.41
N TYR A 391 -14.40 -26.39 2.37
CA TYR A 391 -13.69 -26.74 1.14
C TYR A 391 -12.33 -26.03 1.02
N MET A 392 -11.96 -25.23 2.02
CA MET A 392 -10.73 -24.45 2.04
C MET A 392 -9.68 -25.13 2.93
N GLU A 393 -8.53 -25.39 2.34
CA GLU A 393 -7.27 -25.77 2.98
C GLU A 393 -6.20 -24.77 2.50
N THR A 394 -5.04 -24.72 3.16
CA THR A 394 -3.99 -23.74 2.83
C THR A 394 -3.66 -23.70 1.33
N GLY A 395 -3.45 -24.87 0.72
CA GLY A 395 -3.10 -25.04 -0.69
C GLY A 395 -4.28 -25.27 -1.64
N THR A 396 -5.52 -24.95 -1.24
CA THR A 396 -6.67 -25.10 -2.13
C THR A 396 -6.55 -24.17 -3.33
N GLU A 397 -6.49 -24.74 -4.53
CA GLU A 397 -6.55 -24.02 -5.79
C GLU A 397 -7.99 -23.67 -6.16
N ILE A 398 -8.22 -22.46 -6.68
CA ILE A 398 -9.53 -22.00 -7.14
C ILE A 398 -9.49 -21.74 -8.64
N PHE A 399 -10.44 -22.36 -9.34
CA PHE A 399 -10.62 -22.21 -10.77
C PHE A 399 -12.04 -21.72 -11.07
N VAL A 400 -12.17 -20.97 -12.16
CA VAL A 400 -13.46 -20.57 -12.72
C VAL A 400 -13.56 -21.18 -14.11
N SER A 401 -14.58 -22.01 -14.32
CA SER A 401 -14.92 -22.56 -15.63
C SER A 401 -16.07 -21.78 -16.23
N VAL A 402 -15.90 -21.32 -17.47
CA VAL A 402 -16.92 -20.62 -18.26
C VAL A 402 -17.28 -21.49 -19.45
N ARG A 403 -18.53 -21.94 -19.50
CA ARG A 403 -19.08 -22.75 -20.58
C ARG A 403 -20.13 -21.97 -21.37
N ASP A 404 -20.02 -21.99 -22.68
CA ASP A 404 -21.10 -21.52 -23.56
C ASP A 404 -22.22 -22.58 -23.60
N ASN A 405 -23.44 -22.20 -23.24
CA ASN A 405 -24.57 -23.14 -23.23
C ASN A 405 -25.04 -23.51 -24.66
N ALA A 406 -24.68 -22.74 -25.68
CA ALA A 406 -25.04 -23.04 -27.07
C ALA A 406 -24.07 -24.06 -27.71
N SER A 407 -22.75 -23.84 -27.61
CA SER A 407 -21.74 -24.74 -28.19
C SER A 407 -21.31 -25.87 -27.26
N MET A 408 -21.53 -25.73 -25.94
CA MET A 408 -21.00 -26.59 -24.88
C MET A 408 -19.48 -26.52 -24.71
N ASP A 409 -18.80 -25.59 -25.38
CA ASP A 409 -17.36 -25.34 -25.18
C ASP A 409 -17.11 -24.69 -23.82
N SER A 410 -16.09 -25.15 -23.11
CA SER A 410 -15.71 -24.64 -21.79
C SER A 410 -14.26 -24.20 -21.73
N ARG A 411 -13.99 -23.07 -21.07
CA ARG A 411 -12.64 -22.60 -20.73
C ARG A 411 -12.50 -22.46 -19.23
N THR A 412 -11.39 -22.92 -18.68
CA THR A 412 -11.11 -22.87 -17.25
C THR A 412 -9.95 -21.93 -17.00
N TYR A 413 -10.06 -21.11 -15.96
CA TYR A 413 -9.08 -20.08 -15.60
C TYR A 413 -8.75 -20.19 -14.13
N GLN A 414 -7.51 -19.89 -13.77
CA GLN A 414 -7.09 -19.79 -12.37
C GLN A 414 -7.50 -18.43 -11.79
N ALA A 415 -8.09 -18.43 -10.59
CA ALA A 415 -8.52 -17.21 -9.93
C ALA A 415 -7.42 -16.63 -9.02
N PHE A 416 -7.52 -15.33 -8.76
CA PHE A 416 -6.83 -14.67 -7.67
C PHE A 416 -7.55 -14.95 -6.36
N TYR A 417 -6.78 -14.95 -5.28
CA TYR A 417 -7.32 -14.99 -3.94
C TYR A 417 -7.56 -13.59 -3.41
N THR A 418 -8.64 -13.43 -2.65
CA THR A 418 -8.94 -12.19 -1.94
C THR A 418 -9.19 -12.47 -0.46
N VAL A 419 -8.68 -11.61 0.41
CA VAL A 419 -9.10 -11.56 1.82
C VAL A 419 -10.49 -10.95 1.85
N THR A 420 -11.45 -11.63 2.48
CA THR A 420 -12.82 -11.10 2.63
C THR A 420 -12.89 -10.14 3.82
N ASP A 421 -13.97 -9.35 3.91
CA ASP A 421 -14.20 -8.44 5.05
C ASP A 421 -14.18 -9.16 6.42
N ASP A 422 -14.43 -10.48 6.44
CA ASP A 422 -14.37 -11.33 7.63
C ASP A 422 -12.95 -11.82 7.97
N GLY A 423 -11.93 -11.47 7.17
CA GLY A 423 -10.51 -11.81 7.40
C GLY A 423 -10.13 -13.27 7.14
N ASP A 424 -10.99 -14.06 6.48
CA ASP A 424 -10.83 -15.52 6.43
C ASP A 424 -10.07 -16.07 5.20
N GLY A 425 -9.51 -15.21 4.34
CA GLY A 425 -8.68 -15.63 3.19
C GLY A 425 -9.38 -16.57 2.18
N ASN A 426 -10.72 -16.61 2.23
CA ASN A 426 -11.57 -17.53 1.46
C ASN A 426 -12.23 -16.85 0.25
N GLY A 427 -11.86 -15.60 -0.04
CA GLY A 427 -12.34 -14.88 -1.20
C GLY A 427 -11.59 -15.27 -2.47
N TYR A 428 -12.26 -15.08 -3.60
CA TYR A 428 -11.63 -15.19 -4.91
C TYR A 428 -12.15 -14.10 -5.85
N GLN A 429 -11.30 -13.74 -6.80
CA GLN A 429 -11.64 -12.82 -7.87
C GLN A 429 -10.94 -13.22 -9.17
N LEU A 430 -11.62 -13.00 -10.29
CA LEU A 430 -11.09 -13.25 -11.63
C LEU A 430 -11.61 -12.18 -12.57
N TYR A 431 -10.71 -11.60 -13.36
CA TYR A 431 -11.08 -10.80 -14.51
C TYR A 431 -10.99 -11.66 -15.77
N LEU A 432 -12.02 -11.61 -16.61
CA LEU A 432 -12.03 -12.23 -17.94
C LEU A 432 -12.22 -11.15 -18.98
N LYS A 433 -11.37 -11.14 -20.02
CA LYS A 433 -11.53 -10.19 -21.13
C LYS A 433 -12.85 -10.50 -21.82
N GLY A 434 -13.61 -9.48 -22.17
CA GLY A 434 -14.89 -9.66 -22.86
C GLY A 434 -14.77 -10.43 -24.18
N GLY A 435 -13.64 -10.31 -24.88
CA GLY A 435 -13.35 -11.09 -26.09
C GLY A 435 -13.00 -12.57 -25.83
N SER A 436 -12.62 -12.92 -24.60
CA SER A 436 -12.32 -14.29 -24.16
C SER A 436 -13.58 -15.05 -23.69
N VAL A 437 -14.67 -14.32 -23.44
CA VAL A 437 -15.96 -14.86 -22.97
C VAL A 437 -16.94 -14.95 -24.14
N PRO A 438 -17.57 -16.12 -24.37
CA PRO A 438 -18.62 -16.27 -25.37
C PRO A 438 -19.79 -15.32 -25.11
N ALA A 439 -20.31 -14.66 -26.17
CA ALA A 439 -21.51 -13.84 -26.07
C ALA A 439 -22.76 -14.72 -26.00
N GLY A 440 -23.75 -14.31 -25.19
CA GLY A 440 -25.02 -15.02 -25.00
C GLY A 440 -25.11 -15.71 -23.65
N ASP A 441 -25.82 -16.85 -23.64
CA ASP A 441 -26.10 -17.61 -22.42
C ASP A 441 -24.88 -18.45 -22.04
N ILE A 442 -24.24 -18.12 -20.92
CA ILE A 442 -23.07 -18.83 -20.40
C ILE A 442 -23.33 -19.38 -19.00
N HIS A 443 -22.68 -20.50 -18.71
CA HIS A 443 -22.68 -21.15 -17.41
C HIS A 443 -21.30 -21.00 -16.78
N ILE A 444 -21.26 -20.42 -15.58
CA ILE A 444 -20.03 -20.22 -14.82
C ILE A 444 -20.05 -21.18 -13.63
N SER A 445 -18.97 -21.95 -13.45
CA SER A 445 -18.78 -22.85 -12.31
C SER A 445 -17.46 -22.52 -11.61
N VAL A 446 -17.50 -22.43 -10.29
CA VAL A 446 -16.31 -22.22 -9.45
C VAL A 446 -15.91 -23.57 -8.88
N ILE A 447 -14.66 -23.93 -9.12
CA ILE A 447 -14.11 -25.24 -8.80
C ILE A 447 -12.98 -25.04 -7.79
N VAL A 448 -13.05 -25.78 -6.69
CA VAL A 448 -11.93 -25.92 -5.76
C VAL A 448 -11.20 -27.21 -6.05
N GLN A 449 -9.88 -27.18 -5.97
CA GLN A 449 -9.02 -28.34 -6.07
C GLN A 449 -8.16 -28.43 -4.81
N ASN A 450 -8.28 -29.55 -4.11
CA ASN A 450 -7.45 -29.91 -2.97
C ASN A 450 -6.94 -31.34 -3.15
N GLU A 451 -6.08 -31.81 -2.23
CA GLU A 451 -5.46 -33.13 -2.30
C GLU A 451 -6.46 -34.30 -2.33
N LYS A 452 -7.70 -34.08 -1.85
CA LYS A 452 -8.73 -35.12 -1.73
C LYS A 452 -9.53 -35.27 -3.01
N GLN A 453 -10.07 -34.16 -3.52
CA GLN A 453 -10.95 -34.14 -4.69
C GLN A 453 -11.16 -32.73 -5.24
N ASN A 454 -11.44 -32.64 -6.54
CA ASN A 454 -11.97 -31.43 -7.14
C ASN A 454 -13.48 -31.35 -6.87
N THR A 455 -14.03 -30.17 -6.59
CA THR A 455 -15.47 -29.97 -6.35
C THR A 455 -15.95 -28.67 -7.00
N ILE A 456 -17.06 -28.70 -7.75
CA ILE A 456 -17.78 -27.47 -8.12
C ILE A 456 -18.57 -27.04 -6.88
N VAL A 457 -18.22 -25.88 -6.34
CA VAL A 457 -18.78 -25.39 -5.07
C VAL A 457 -19.92 -24.39 -5.28
N VAL A 458 -19.97 -23.74 -6.43
CA VAL A 458 -21.08 -22.86 -6.83
C VAL A 458 -21.09 -22.72 -8.36
N SER A 459 -22.29 -22.65 -8.94
CA SER A 459 -22.48 -22.38 -10.36
C SER A 459 -23.56 -21.32 -10.57
N LYS A 460 -23.50 -20.60 -11.70
CA LYS A 460 -24.48 -19.58 -12.08
C LYS A 460 -24.58 -19.45 -13.59
N ASP A 461 -25.79 -19.44 -14.12
CA ASP A 461 -26.05 -19.03 -15.51
C ASP A 461 -26.17 -17.50 -15.59
N ILE A 462 -25.53 -16.89 -16.58
CA ILE A 462 -25.64 -15.46 -16.88
C ILE A 462 -25.77 -15.21 -18.38
N ILE A 463 -26.22 -14.01 -18.73
CA ILE A 463 -26.23 -13.52 -20.13
C ILE A 463 -25.09 -12.52 -20.27
N TRP A 464 -24.10 -12.84 -21.10
CA TRP A 464 -22.98 -11.94 -21.40
C TRP A 464 -23.20 -11.26 -22.77
N ASN A 465 -23.05 -9.93 -22.81
CA ASN A 465 -23.23 -9.11 -24.02
C ASN A 465 -22.03 -8.22 -24.32
#